data_AF-A0A9P0KKD8-F1
#
_entry.id   AF-A0A9P0KKD8-F1
#
_cell.length_a   1.000
_cell.length_b   1.000
_cell.length_c   1.000
_cell.angle_alpha   90.00
_cell.angle_beta   90.00
_cell.angle_gamma   90.00
#
_symmetry.space_group_name_H-M   'P 1'
#
loop_
_entity.id
_entity.type
_entity.pdbx_description
1 polymer ?
#
loop_
_entity_poly.entity_id
_entity_poly.type
_entity_poly.pdbx_seq_one_letter_code
_entity_poly.pdbx_strand_id
1 'polypeptide(L)' 'MKKHLLTHTGERPYLCTHCKKGFTSTYALKIHSRQHTKERPFICEYCSLSFAQKVSLVTHLKNKHGSNHN' A
#
# COMPACT_ATOMS: atom_id res chain seq x y z
N MET A 1 -0.73 -16.38 16.66
CA MET A 1 -0.78 -14.92 16.90
C MET A 1 0.62 -14.35 17.20
N LYS A 2 1.44 -14.00 16.21
CA LYS A 2 2.72 -13.27 16.45
C LYS A 2 2.66 -11.82 15.98
N LYS A 3 2.16 -11.58 14.76
CA LYS A 3 2.00 -10.22 14.19
C LYS A 3 1.03 -9.32 14.98
N HIS A 4 -0.06 -9.88 15.52
CA HIS A 4 -1.00 -9.14 16.37
C HIS A 4 -0.35 -8.73 17.70
N LEU A 5 0.51 -9.56 18.29
CA LEU A 5 1.18 -9.20 19.54
C LEU A 5 2.14 -8.02 19.36
N LEU A 6 2.77 -7.87 18.18
CA LEU A 6 3.61 -6.73 17.85
C LEU A 6 2.88 -5.38 17.94
N THR A 7 1.55 -5.35 17.78
CA THR A 7 0.79 -4.11 17.95
C THR A 7 0.60 -3.74 19.42
N HIS A 8 0.63 -4.73 20.32
CA HIS A 8 0.57 -4.50 21.77
C HIS A 8 1.95 -4.17 22.35
N THR A 9 3.01 -4.83 21.88
CA THR A 9 4.38 -4.60 22.38
C THR A 9 5.08 -3.40 21.74
N GLY A 10 4.57 -2.91 20.60
CA GLY A 10 5.19 -1.82 19.85
C GLY A 10 6.44 -2.23 19.06
N GLU A 11 6.83 -3.50 19.10
CA GLU A 11 7.96 -4.02 18.35
C GLU A 11 7.74 -3.89 16.83
N ARG A 12 8.73 -3.35 16.14
CA ARG A 12 8.71 -3.11 14.69
C ARG A 12 9.92 -3.75 14.02
N PRO A 13 9.94 -5.08 13.90
CA PRO A 13 11.11 -5.82 13.41
C PRO A 13 11.44 -5.53 11.94
N TYR A 14 10.48 -4.99 11.17
CA TYR A 14 10.67 -4.73 9.75
C TYR A 14 10.99 -3.25 9.53
N LEU A 15 12.27 -2.92 9.32
CA LEU A 15 12.73 -1.55 9.11
C LEU A 15 12.85 -1.21 7.62
N CYS A 16 12.46 0.01 7.26
CA CYS A 16 12.71 0.55 5.93
C CYS A 16 14.19 0.90 5.77
N THR A 17 14.81 0.42 4.69
CA THR A 17 16.23 0.71 4.40
C THR A 17 16.47 2.17 4.01
N HIS A 18 15.47 2.86 3.45
CA HIS A 18 15.61 4.24 3.01
C HIS A 18 15.47 5.26 4.16
N CYS A 19 14.54 5.05 5.09
CA CYS A 19 14.24 6.04 6.14
C CYS A 19 14.21 5.46 7.56
N LYS A 20 14.62 4.19 7.74
CA LYS A 20 14.65 3.47 9.03
C LYS A 20 13.30 3.35 9.76
N LYS A 21 12.19 3.75 9.13
CA LYS A 21 10.85 3.60 9.69
C LYS A 21 10.51 2.12 9.89
N GLY A 22 10.07 1.76 11.09
CA GLY A 22 9.71 0.39 11.44
C GLY A 22 8.25 0.04 11.16
N PHE A 23 8.00 -1.23 10.85
CA PHE A 23 6.70 -1.82 10.57
C PHE A 23 6.52 -3.15 11.30
N THR A 24 5.27 -3.51 11.57
CA THR A 24 4.89 -4.79 12.21
C THR A 24 4.72 -5.94 11.22
N SER A 25 4.78 -5.66 9.91
CA SER A 25 4.74 -6.68 8.86
C SER A 25 5.55 -6.30 7.63
N THR A 26 6.04 -7.33 6.92
CA THR A 26 6.72 -7.20 5.63
C THR A 26 5.84 -6.58 4.54
N TYR A 27 4.53 -6.86 4.57
CA TYR A 27 3.57 -6.28 3.62
C TYR A 27 3.45 -4.76 3.78
N ALA A 28 3.35 -4.28 5.03
CA ALA A 28 3.31 -2.85 5.32
C ALA A 28 4.62 -2.16 4.92
N LEU A 29 5.77 -2.79 5.20
CA LEU A 29 7.07 -2.31 4.75
C LEU A 29 7.14 -2.23 3.21
N LYS A 30 6.73 -3.28 2.49
CA LYS A 30 6.76 -3.32 1.01
C LYS A 30 5.92 -2.20 0.40
N ILE A 31 4.71 -1.98 0.91
CA ILE A 31 3.86 -0.86 0.46
C ILE A 31 4.52 0.48 0.73
N HIS A 32 5.10 0.66 1.92
CA HIS A 32 5.79 1.88 2.27
C HIS A 32 7.00 2.14 1.34
N SER A 33 7.78 1.11 1.02
CA SER A 33 8.96 1.24 0.14
C SER A 33 8.61 1.80 -1.24
N ARG A 34 7.38 1.57 -1.74
CA ARG A 34 6.90 2.16 -3.00
C ARG A 34 6.85 3.69 -2.99
N GLN A 35 6.79 4.31 -1.81
CA GLN A 35 6.86 5.77 -1.69
C GLN A 35 8.26 6.30 -1.99
N HIS A 36 9.30 5.51 -1.71
CA HIS A 36 10.69 5.86 -2.01
C HIS A 36 11.03 5.59 -3.47
N THR A 37 10.61 4.44 -4.00
CA THR A 37 10.90 4.03 -5.39
C THR A 37 9.97 4.68 -6.40
N LYS A 38 8.90 5.36 -5.96
CA LYS A 38 7.80 5.89 -6.78
C LYS A 38 7.15 4.82 -7.67
N GLU A 39 7.30 3.55 -7.33
CA GLU A 39 6.69 2.43 -8.06
C GLU A 39 5.17 2.48 -7.92
N ARG A 40 4.48 2.55 -9.07
CA ARG A 40 3.01 2.61 -9.14
C ARG A 40 2.49 1.54 -10.08
N PRO A 41 2.47 0.28 -9.63
CA PRO A 41 2.17 -0.86 -10.50
C PRO A 41 0.69 -0.98 -10.86
N PHE A 42 -0.20 -0.23 -10.19
CA PHE A 42 -1.64 -0.29 -10.45
C PHE A 42 -2.05 0.86 -11.35
N ILE A 43 -2.36 0.57 -12.59
CA ILE A 43 -2.71 1.57 -13.60
C ILE A 43 -4.21 1.51 -13.85
N CYS A 44 -4.86 2.67 -13.89
CA CYS A 44 -6.23 2.79 -14.35
C CYS A 44 -6.28 2.61 -15.87
N GLU A 45 -7.05 1.65 -16.35
CA GLU A 45 -7.20 1.37 -17.79
C GLU A 45 -7.91 2.51 -18.55
N TYR A 46 -8.76 3.29 -17.86
CA TYR A 46 -9.56 4.34 -18.50
C TYR A 46 -8.82 5.68 -18.65
N CYS A 47 -7.89 6.01 -17.74
CA CYS A 47 -7.21 7.30 -17.73
C CYS A 47 -5.69 7.21 -17.52
N SER A 48 -5.12 6.01 -17.54
CA SER A 48 -3.68 5.74 -17.37
C SER A 48 -3.06 6.29 -16.07
N LEU A 49 -3.87 6.73 -15.11
CA LEU A 49 -3.41 7.15 -13.80
C LEU A 49 -2.87 5.95 -13.03
N SER A 50 -1.65 6.08 -12.49
CA SER A 50 -0.98 5.03 -11.75
C SER A 50 -1.02 5.25 -10.23
N PHE A 51 -1.16 4.17 -9.49
CA PHE A 51 -1.34 4.12 -8.04
C PHE A 51 -0.35 3.15 -7.40
N ALA A 52 0.10 3.47 -6.18
CA ALA A 52 1.01 2.63 -5.41
C ALA A 52 0.30 1.43 -4.73
N GLN A 53 -1.03 1.49 -4.59
CA GLN A 53 -1.84 0.47 -3.90
C GLN A 53 -3.11 0.14 -4.68
N LYS A 54 -3.53 -1.13 -4.63
CA LYS A 54 -4.76 -1.62 -5.26
C LYS A 54 -6.00 -0.91 -4.73
N VAL A 55 -6.08 -0.69 -3.41
CA VAL A 55 -7.22 0.00 -2.78
C VAL A 55 -7.41 1.40 -3.36
N SER A 56 -6.32 2.13 -3.60
CA SER A 56 -6.37 3.46 -4.20
C SER A 56 -6.90 3.43 -5.63
N LEU A 57 -6.48 2.45 -6.43
CA LEU A 57 -7.03 2.24 -7.78
C LEU A 57 -8.53 1.90 -7.72
N VAL A 58 -8.95 0.97 -6.86
CA VAL A 58 -10.36 0.57 -6.75
C VAL A 58 -11.24 1.75 -6.32
N THR A 59 -10.82 2.53 -5.33
CA THR A 59 -11.55 3.76 -4.92
C THR A 59 -11.59 4.77 -6.06
N HIS A 60 -10.49 4.94 -6.79
CA HIS A 60 -10.44 5.79 -7.97
C HIS A 60 -11.44 5.32 -9.05
N LEU A 61 -11.42 4.03 -9.40
CA LEU A 61 -12.34 3.45 -10.39
C LEU A 61 -13.78 3.65 -9.94
N LYS A 62 -14.13 3.34 -8.69
CA LYS A 62 -15.49 3.53 -8.17
C LYS A 62 -15.95 4.99 -8.23
N ASN A 63 -15.07 5.94 -7.93
CA ASN A 63 -15.45 7.35 -7.84
C ASN A 63 -15.37 8.11 -9.17
N LYS A 64 -14.51 7.66 -10.10
CA LYS A 64 -14.21 8.36 -11.37
C LYS A 64 -14.70 7.62 -12.61
N HIS A 65 -14.84 6.30 -12.51
CA HIS A 65 -15.25 5.39 -13.58
C HIS A 65 -16.36 4.44 -13.13
N GLY A 66 -17.02 4.75 -12.00
CA GLY A 66 -18.05 3.94 -11.39
C GLY A 66 -19.38 4.09 -12.10
N SER A 67 -19.43 3.74 -13.37
CA SER A 67 -20.64 3.16 -13.93
C SER A 67 -20.74 1.75 -13.34
N ASN A 68 -21.81 1.50 -12.58
CA ASN A 68 -22.19 0.19 -12.05
C ASN A 68 -21.81 -0.94 -13.02
N HIS A 69 -20.91 -1.83 -12.60
CA HIS A 69 -20.94 -3.19 -13.14
C HIS A 69 -21.81 -4.03 -12.21
N ASN A 70 -23.12 -3.80 -12.33
CA ASN A 70 -24.17 -4.80 -12.24
C ASN A 70 -25.35 -4.29 -13.07
#